data_AF-A0A6M3LPB9-F1
#
_entry.id   AF-A0A6M3LPB9-F1
#
_cell.length_a   1.000
_cell.length_b   1.000
_cell.length_c   1.000
_cell.angle_alpha   90.00
_cell.angle_beta   90.00
_cell.angle_gamma   90.00
#
_symmetry.space_group_name_H-M   'P 1'
#
loop_
_entity.id
_entity.type
_entity.pdbx_description
1 polymer ?
#
loop_
_entity_poly.entity_id
_entity_poly.type
_entity_poly.pdbx_seq_one_letter_code
_entity_poly.pdbx_strand_id
1 'polypeptide(L)'
;MSDISSTVFYDAELKAGGKKMTFGSWTAGTTGTGDIKTGLQIVENIVLTPNVNAAGVAKQTAVYETFPLNGGDVTIYTEGNINGYWSAIGY
;
A
#
# COMPACT_ATOMS: atom_id res chain seq x y z
N MET A 1 -16.22 3.06 -7.94
CA MET A 1 -15.31 4.10 -8.47
C MET A 1 -14.15 4.14 -7.48
N SER A 2 -12.95 3.71 -7.86
CA SER A 2 -11.81 3.59 -6.94
C SER A 2 -10.99 4.89 -6.95
N ASP A 3 -10.91 5.56 -5.80
CA ASP A 3 -10.27 6.88 -5.62
C ASP A 3 -8.93 6.77 -4.87
N ILE A 4 -8.10 5.76 -5.19
CA ILE A 4 -6.76 5.62 -4.60
C ILE A 4 -5.71 5.83 -5.70
N SER A 5 -4.82 6.81 -5.45
CA SER A 5 -3.64 7.08 -6.27
C SER A 5 -2.38 6.75 -5.47
N SER A 6 -1.43 6.05 -6.09
CA SER A 6 -0.15 5.66 -5.48
C SER A 6 1.05 6.12 -6.31
N THR A 7 2.16 6.48 -5.67
CA THR A 7 3.41 6.88 -6.32
C THR A 7 4.60 6.20 -5.65
N VAL A 8 5.53 5.64 -6.43
CA VAL A 8 6.77 5.00 -5.95
C VAL A 8 7.86 6.06 -5.80
N PHE A 9 8.54 6.12 -4.64
CA PHE A 9 9.59 7.10 -4.37
C PHE A 9 11.01 6.55 -4.49
N TYR A 10 11.23 5.27 -4.13
CA TYR A 10 12.55 4.64 -4.13
C TYR A 10 12.43 3.13 -4.41
N ASP A 11 13.38 2.58 -5.16
CA ASP A 11 13.56 1.14 -5.40
C ASP A 11 14.90 0.71 -4.76
N ALA A 12 14.88 -0.35 -3.95
CA ALA A 12 16.07 -0.91 -3.31
C ALA A 12 16.13 -2.42 -3.50
N GLU A 13 17.23 -2.91 -4.08
CA GLU A 13 17.52 -4.34 -4.17
C GLU A 13 17.99 -4.85 -2.80
N LEU A 14 17.30 -5.84 -2.24
CA LEU A 14 17.64 -6.47 -0.98
C LEU A 14 18.57 -7.66 -1.24
N LYS A 15 19.64 -7.81 -0.45
CA LYS A 15 20.49 -9.02 -0.42
C LYS A 15 19.78 -10.24 0.22
N ALA A 16 18.48 -10.39 -0.03
CA ALA A 16 17.60 -11.44 0.43
C ALA A 16 17.09 -12.27 -0.77
N GLY A 17 18.00 -12.75 -1.63
CA GLY A 17 17.66 -13.66 -2.72
C GLY A 17 16.98 -13.01 -3.94
N GLY A 18 17.39 -11.80 -4.32
CA GLY A 18 16.86 -11.11 -5.53
C GLY A 18 15.53 -10.39 -5.31
N LYS A 19 15.18 -10.12 -4.04
CA LYS A 19 13.98 -9.36 -3.68
C LYS A 19 14.19 -7.87 -3.84
N LYS A 20 13.12 -7.17 -4.17
CA LYS A 20 13.04 -5.70 -4.23
C LYS A 20 12.17 -5.18 -3.12
N MET A 21 12.48 -3.97 -2.67
CA MET A 21 11.64 -3.21 -1.76
C MET A 21 11.24 -1.91 -2.44
N THR A 22 9.93 -1.68 -2.54
CA THR A 22 9.37 -0.46 -3.09
C THR A 22 8.62 0.30 -2.01
N PHE A 23 8.65 1.63 -2.13
CA PHE A 23 8.04 2.54 -1.17
C PHE A 23 7.17 3.54 -1.91
N GLY A 24 6.09 3.95 -1.28
CA GLY A 24 5.24 4.97 -1.85
C GLY A 24 4.32 5.62 -0.83
N SER A 25 3.41 6.45 -1.36
CA SER A 25 2.28 6.98 -0.62
C SER A 25 0.98 6.58 -1.27
N TRP A 26 -0.09 6.63 -0.51
CA TRP A 26 -1.45 6.62 -1.04
C TRP A 26 -2.22 7.83 -0.53
N THR A 27 -3.23 8.25 -1.29
CA THR A 27 -4.25 9.17 -0.84
C THR A 27 -5.63 8.56 -1.02
N ALA A 28 -6.53 8.79 -0.08
CA ALA A 28 -7.91 8.35 -0.17
C ALA A 28 -8.84 9.47 0.33
N GLY A 29 -9.79 9.88 -0.50
CA GLY A 29 -10.72 10.96 -0.17
C GLY A 29 -11.98 10.50 0.57
N THR A 30 -12.33 9.22 0.46
CA THR A 30 -13.58 8.63 0.96
C THR A 30 -13.36 7.18 1.41
N THR A 31 -14.32 6.63 2.15
CA THR A 31 -14.32 5.21 2.51
C THR A 31 -14.43 4.34 1.26
N GLY A 32 -13.54 3.37 1.12
CA GLY A 32 -13.60 2.44 -0.01
C GLY A 32 -12.32 1.65 -0.20
N THR A 33 -12.25 1.00 -1.35
CA THR A 33 -11.09 0.23 -1.79
C THR A 33 -10.35 0.89 -2.94
N GLY A 34 -9.09 0.56 -3.08
CA GLY A 34 -8.29 0.89 -4.26
C GLY A 34 -6.91 0.26 -4.20
N ASP A 35 -6.18 0.40 -5.30
CA ASP A 35 -4.96 -0.38 -5.50
C ASP A 35 -3.71 0.47 -5.26
N ILE A 36 -2.78 -0.11 -4.52
CA ILE A 36 -1.40 0.35 -4.49
C ILE A 36 -0.65 -0.36 -5.61
N LYS A 37 -0.16 0.44 -6.57
CA LYS A 37 0.69 -0.05 -7.67
C LYS A 37 2.12 -0.19 -7.13
N THR A 38 2.49 -1.39 -6.67
CA THR A 38 3.77 -1.59 -5.97
C THR A 38 4.98 -1.60 -6.91
N GLY A 39 4.76 -1.86 -8.20
CA GLY A 39 5.84 -2.05 -9.19
C GLY A 39 6.56 -3.40 -9.08
N LEU A 40 6.09 -4.29 -8.20
CA LEU A 40 6.57 -5.66 -8.08
C LEU A 40 5.70 -6.58 -8.97
N GLN A 41 6.25 -7.70 -9.44
CA GLN A 41 5.50 -8.77 -10.09
C GLN A 41 4.80 -9.67 -9.07
N ILE A 42 5.49 -9.99 -7.96
CA ILE A 42 4.92 -10.74 -6.83
C ILE A 42 5.12 -9.91 -5.56
N VAL A 43 4.07 -9.71 -4.79
CA VAL A 43 4.14 -9.05 -3.48
C VAL A 43 4.04 -10.10 -2.39
N GLU A 44 5.06 -10.19 -1.54
CA GLU A 44 5.08 -11.16 -0.44
C GLU A 44 4.66 -10.53 0.88
N ASN A 45 4.85 -9.23 1.02
CA ASN A 45 4.42 -8.47 2.18
C ASN A 45 4.26 -6.98 1.83
N ILE A 46 3.34 -6.32 2.51
CA ILE A 46 3.21 -4.87 2.51
C ILE A 46 2.96 -4.37 3.93
N VAL A 47 3.53 -3.22 4.25
CA VAL A 47 3.25 -2.48 5.48
C VAL A 47 2.57 -1.17 5.11
N LEU A 48 1.43 -0.90 5.73
CA LEU A 48 0.70 0.36 5.61
C LEU A 48 0.99 1.21 6.85
N THR A 49 1.36 2.47 6.64
CA THR A 49 1.61 3.47 7.69
C THR A 49 0.65 4.66 7.49
N PRO A 50 -0.57 4.59 8.03
CA PRO A 50 -1.58 5.62 7.85
C PRO A 50 -1.21 6.91 8.59
N ASN A 51 -1.37 8.04 7.93
CA ASN A 51 -1.27 9.35 8.56
C ASN A 51 -2.66 9.75 9.12
N VAL A 52 -2.94 9.32 10.34
CA VAL A 52 -4.16 9.66 11.07
C VAL A 52 -4.04 11.04 11.72
N ASN A 53 -4.05 12.10 10.91
CA ASN A 53 -3.96 13.48 11.43
C ASN A 53 -5.31 14.07 11.86
N ALA A 54 -6.36 13.25 11.99
CA ALA A 54 -7.68 13.71 12.41
C ALA A 54 -7.94 13.31 13.86
N ALA A 55 -7.87 14.30 14.76
CA ALA A 55 -8.21 14.15 16.17
C ALA A 55 -9.60 13.49 16.35
N GLY A 56 -9.66 12.40 17.12
CA GLY A 56 -10.89 11.90 17.73
C GLY A 56 -11.67 10.80 17.00
N VAL A 57 -11.22 10.29 15.84
CA VAL A 57 -11.89 9.14 15.18
C VAL A 57 -10.85 8.07 14.82
N ALA A 58 -11.03 6.86 15.38
CA ALA A 58 -10.28 5.69 14.94
C ALA A 58 -10.67 5.39 13.49
N LYS A 59 -9.76 5.69 12.56
CA LYS A 59 -9.93 5.37 11.15
C LYS A 59 -9.03 4.19 10.81
N GLN A 60 -9.59 3.18 10.16
CA GLN A 60 -8.87 1.96 9.84
C GLN A 60 -8.37 1.93 8.40
N THR A 61 -7.26 1.23 8.21
CA THR A 61 -6.78 0.81 6.90
C THR A 61 -6.41 -0.66 6.97
N ALA A 62 -6.79 -1.42 5.95
CA ALA A 62 -6.50 -2.85 5.88
C ALA A 62 -6.03 -3.24 4.49
N VAL A 63 -5.17 -4.25 4.44
CA VAL A 63 -4.88 -4.97 3.20
C VAL A 63 -6.05 -5.91 2.93
N TYR A 64 -6.60 -5.89 1.71
CA TYR A 64 -7.78 -6.67 1.33
C TYR A 64 -7.43 -7.85 0.43
N GLU A 65 -6.23 -8.42 0.63
CA GLU A 65 -5.63 -9.47 -0.17
C GLU A 65 -4.91 -10.47 0.73
N THR A 66 -4.64 -11.67 0.19
CA THR A 66 -3.79 -12.68 0.84
C THR A 66 -2.43 -12.76 0.15
N PHE A 67 -1.35 -12.78 0.92
CA PHE A 67 0.01 -12.91 0.39
C PHE A 67 0.49 -14.37 0.37
N PRO A 68 1.40 -14.73 -0.57
CA PRO A 68 1.93 -13.89 -1.63
C PRO A 68 0.93 -13.61 -2.75
N LEU A 69 0.92 -12.38 -3.27
CA LEU A 69 0.01 -11.90 -4.31
C LEU A 69 0.73 -11.85 -5.66
N ASN A 70 0.17 -12.51 -6.67
CA ASN A 70 0.67 -12.47 -8.05
C ASN A 70 -0.04 -11.37 -8.85
N GLY A 71 0.72 -10.49 -9.50
CA GLY A 71 0.18 -9.37 -10.30
C GLY A 71 0.56 -7.98 -9.78
N GLY A 72 1.22 -7.88 -8.62
CA GLY A 72 1.87 -6.64 -8.18
C GLY A 72 1.01 -5.60 -7.50
N ASP A 73 -0.25 -5.49 -7.89
CA ASP A 73 -1.16 -4.47 -7.36
C ASP A 73 -1.86 -4.97 -6.11
N VAL A 74 -1.70 -4.25 -4.99
CA VAL A 74 -2.31 -4.63 -3.72
C VAL A 74 -3.55 -3.79 -3.45
N THR A 75 -4.72 -4.42 -3.35
CA THR A 75 -5.93 -3.73 -2.93
C THR A 75 -5.92 -3.46 -1.43
N ILE A 76 -6.16 -2.21 -1.07
CA ILE A 76 -6.34 -1.76 0.31
C ILE A 76 -7.75 -1.23 0.52
N TYR A 77 -8.23 -1.30 1.76
CA TYR A 77 -9.42 -0.64 2.25
C TYR A 77 -9.02 0.53 3.16
N THR A 78 -9.74 1.65 3.07
CA THR A 78 -9.55 2.81 3.94
C THR A 78 -10.90 3.35 4.44
N GLU A 79 -10.93 3.88 5.66
CA GLU A 79 -12.10 4.53 6.26
C GLU A 79 -12.03 6.06 6.20
N GLY A 80 -12.86 6.66 5.36
CA GLY A 80 -12.91 8.11 5.17
C GLY A 80 -11.62 8.67 4.55
N ASN A 81 -11.37 9.96 4.79
CA ASN A 81 -10.18 10.62 4.26
C ASN A 81 -8.93 10.21 5.07
N ILE A 82 -8.16 9.23 4.57
CA ILE A 82 -6.89 8.77 5.14
C ILE A 82 -5.85 8.70 4.04
N ASN A 83 -4.74 9.41 4.24
CA ASN A 83 -3.55 9.28 3.42
C ASN A 83 -2.48 8.52 4.21
N GLY A 84 -1.45 8.02 3.55
CA GLY A 84 -0.35 7.39 4.26
C GLY A 84 0.79 6.95 3.37
N TYR A 85 1.76 6.27 3.98
CA TYR A 85 2.93 5.72 3.33
C TYR A 85 2.93 4.20 3.40
N TRP A 86 3.43 3.56 2.35
CA TRP A 86 3.53 2.11 2.27
C TRP A 86 4.94 1.67 1.91
N SER A 87 5.27 0.44 2.30
CA SER A 87 6.45 -0.27 1.84
C SER A 87 6.10 -1.72 1.51
N ALA A 88 6.49 -2.19 0.34
CA ALA A 88 6.24 -3.56 -0.12
C ALA A 88 7.56 -4.28 -0.40
N ILE A 89 7.57 -5.60 -0.21
CA ILE A 89 8.70 -6.47 -0.54
C ILE A 89 8.21 -7.61 -1.43
N GLY A 90 9.02 -7.95 -2.44
CA GLY A 90 8.72 -9.03 -3.37
C GLY A 90 9.70 -9.11 -4.53
N TYR A 91 9.22 -9.52 -5.71
CA TYR A 91 10.02 -9.74 -6.93
C TYR A 91 9.53 -8.85 -8.07
#